data_AF-A0A2I2DWK6-F1
#
_entry.id   AF-A0A2I2DWK6-F1
#
_cell.length_a   1.000
_cell.length_b   1.000
_cell.length_c   1.000
_cell.angle_alpha   90.00
_cell.angle_beta   90.00
_cell.angle_gamma   90.00
#
_symmetry.space_group_name_H-M   'P 1'
#
loop_
_entity.id
_entity.type
_entity.pdbx_description
1 polymer ?
#
loop_
_entity_poly.entity_id
_entity_poly.type
_entity_poly.pdbx_seq_one_letter_code
_entity_poly.pdbx_strand_id
1 'polypeptide(L)'
;MDIQIDIFKHIVFELKEWYKEYHGIADAQFNEENDFSILKLIKLQFFVSAINSEKNTILLDNYEFFAMPYGPVETTTYAYVRNNNDLINFEISNFKIKFDSNRLLPNIDEDLLVEVKNSIHILKQKEPRLIVADAGTLVDLSHKWNCWKKNYAIARAQSKYSSVIPDNEIINDIKIINIDLA
;
A
#
# COMPACT_ATOMS: atom_id res chain seq x y z
N MET A 1 6.29 14.62 -12.73
CA MET A 1 6.34 13.47 -11.81
C MET A 1 4.91 13.18 -11.46
N ASP A 2 4.49 11.92 -11.59
CA ASP A 2 3.07 11.57 -11.44
C ASP A 2 2.69 11.65 -9.97
N ILE A 3 1.64 12.43 -9.65
CA ILE A 3 1.17 12.67 -8.28
C ILE A 3 0.97 11.37 -7.48
N GLN A 4 0.49 10.32 -8.16
CA GLN A 4 0.36 8.94 -7.63
C GLN A 4 1.63 8.39 -7.01
N ILE A 5 2.76 8.60 -7.68
CA ILE A 5 4.06 8.12 -7.27
C ILE A 5 4.59 8.94 -6.09
N ASP A 6 4.31 10.23 -6.08
CA ASP A 6 4.72 11.09 -4.98
C ASP A 6 3.92 10.79 -3.71
N ILE A 7 2.61 10.57 -3.82
CA ILE A 7 1.78 10.06 -2.73
C ILE A 7 2.32 8.69 -2.25
N PHE A 8 2.68 7.78 -3.17
CA PHE A 8 3.22 6.47 -2.79
C PHE A 8 4.52 6.59 -1.99
N LYS A 9 5.44 7.50 -2.37
CA LYS A 9 6.67 7.74 -1.60
C LYS A 9 6.38 8.23 -0.19
N HIS A 10 5.37 9.09 -0.01
CA HIS A 10 4.92 9.53 1.32
C HIS A 10 4.32 8.37 2.12
N ILE A 11 3.49 7.53 1.50
CA ILE A 11 2.97 6.30 2.15
C ILE A 11 4.14 5.44 2.64
N VAL A 12 5.13 5.16 1.78
CA VAL A 12 6.29 4.32 2.11
C VAL A 12 7.13 4.91 3.25
N PHE A 13 7.30 6.24 3.28
CA PHE A 13 7.99 6.93 4.37
C PHE A 13 7.26 6.79 5.70
N GLU A 14 5.95 7.05 5.73
CA GLU A 14 5.16 6.93 6.96
C GLU A 14 5.05 5.47 7.44
N LEU A 15 5.02 4.49 6.51
CA LEU A 15 5.12 3.07 6.84
C LEU A 15 6.47 2.71 7.47
N LYS A 16 7.58 3.30 6.98
CA LYS A 16 8.91 3.15 7.62
C LYS A 16 8.88 3.66 9.05
N GLU A 17 8.32 4.85 9.29
CA GLU A 17 8.25 5.43 10.63
C GLU A 17 7.40 4.57 11.57
N TRP A 18 6.26 4.04 11.09
CA TRP A 18 5.47 3.08 11.85
C TRP A 18 6.27 1.80 12.17
N TYR A 19 6.96 1.20 11.20
CA TYR A 19 7.77 0.00 11.43
C TYR A 19 8.84 0.24 12.50
N LYS A 20 9.57 1.36 12.39
CA LYS A 20 10.59 1.76 13.36
C LYS A 20 10.03 1.91 14.76
N GLU A 21 8.87 2.56 14.89
CA GLU A 21 8.19 2.72 16.16
C GLU A 21 7.76 1.38 16.75
N TYR A 22 7.21 0.48 15.93
CA TYR A 22 6.78 -0.84 16.35
C TYR A 22 7.94 -1.67 16.93
N HIS A 23 9.12 -1.59 16.32
CA HIS A 23 10.31 -2.33 16.74
C HIS A 23 11.21 -1.58 17.74
N GLY A 24 11.01 -0.27 17.92
CA GLY A 24 11.90 0.57 18.73
C GLY A 24 13.31 0.73 18.14
N ILE A 25 13.41 0.84 16.80
CA ILE A 25 14.69 0.85 16.08
C ILE A 25 14.96 2.18 15.35
N ALA A 26 16.24 2.46 15.07
CA ALA A 26 16.68 3.62 14.29
C ALA A 26 16.73 3.35 12.77
N ASP A 27 16.95 4.40 11.98
CA ASP A 27 17.02 4.33 10.51
C ASP A 27 18.06 3.33 9.97
N ALA A 28 19.24 3.28 10.62
CA ALA A 28 20.30 2.37 10.21
C ALA A 28 19.86 0.91 10.34
N GLN A 29 19.22 0.57 11.47
CA GLN A 29 18.68 -0.77 11.72
C GLN A 29 17.50 -1.09 10.79
N PHE A 30 16.63 -0.10 10.52
CA PHE A 30 15.55 -0.28 9.55
C PHE A 30 16.08 -0.75 8.18
N ASN A 31 17.12 -0.11 7.64
CA ASN A 31 17.71 -0.48 6.34
C ASN A 31 18.34 -1.89 6.32
N GLU A 32 18.69 -2.43 7.48
CA GLU A 32 19.25 -3.76 7.65
C GLU A 32 18.15 -4.83 7.77
N GLU A 33 17.11 -4.53 8.56
CA GLU A 33 16.18 -5.53 9.11
C GLU A 33 14.79 -5.57 8.44
N ASN A 34 14.36 -4.54 7.69
CA ASN A 34 13.00 -4.51 7.12
C ASN A 34 12.75 -5.58 6.05
N ASP A 35 11.48 -5.94 5.87
CA ASP A 35 10.95 -6.89 4.88
C ASP A 35 10.06 -6.21 3.81
N PHE A 36 10.24 -4.91 3.57
CA PHE A 36 9.42 -4.11 2.65
C PHE A 36 9.73 -4.46 1.18
N SER A 37 9.29 -5.65 0.78
CA SER A 37 9.24 -6.09 -0.62
C SER A 37 8.23 -5.26 -1.44
N ILE A 38 8.40 -5.27 -2.77
CA ILE A 38 7.43 -4.69 -3.71
C ILE A 38 6.00 -5.17 -3.42
N LEU A 39 5.83 -6.48 -3.20
CA LEU A 39 4.51 -7.06 -2.95
C LEU A 39 3.90 -6.52 -1.65
N LYS A 40 4.68 -6.52 -0.55
CA LYS A 40 4.24 -5.98 0.74
C LYS A 40 3.81 -4.52 0.62
N LEU A 41 4.63 -3.68 -0.02
CA LEU A 41 4.35 -2.26 -0.18
C LEU A 41 3.08 -1.99 -0.99
N ILE A 42 2.82 -2.76 -2.05
CA ILE A 42 1.59 -2.61 -2.85
C ILE A 42 0.35 -3.06 -2.07
N LYS A 43 0.47 -4.11 -1.23
CA LYS A 43 -0.64 -4.50 -0.35
C LYS A 43 -0.93 -3.41 0.68
N LEU A 44 0.12 -2.89 1.33
CA LEU A 44 -0.02 -1.80 2.30
C LEU A 44 -0.58 -0.53 1.64
N GLN A 45 -0.15 -0.19 0.42
CA GLN A 45 -0.72 0.91 -0.36
C GLN A 45 -2.24 0.75 -0.52
N PHE A 46 -2.73 -0.43 -0.91
CA PHE A 46 -4.18 -0.67 -1.01
C PHE A 46 -4.88 -0.45 0.34
N PHE A 47 -4.37 -1.01 1.44
CA PHE A 47 -4.98 -0.83 2.75
C PHE A 47 -4.99 0.63 3.20
N VAL A 48 -3.88 1.35 2.98
CA VAL A 48 -3.76 2.79 3.31
C VAL A 48 -4.75 3.61 2.51
N SER A 49 -4.86 3.39 1.19
CA SER A 49 -5.80 4.13 0.34
C SER A 49 -7.28 3.80 0.63
N ALA A 50 -7.58 2.58 1.08
CA ALA A 50 -8.96 2.13 1.28
C ALA A 50 -9.51 2.35 2.69
N ILE A 51 -8.68 2.44 3.73
CA ILE A 51 -9.17 2.33 5.13
C ILE A 51 -10.13 3.44 5.56
N ASN A 52 -9.98 4.66 5.03
CA ASN A 52 -10.78 5.84 5.38
C ASN A 52 -11.73 6.25 4.25
N SER A 53 -11.82 5.48 3.16
CA SER A 53 -12.51 5.86 1.94
C SER A 53 -14.03 6.03 2.10
N GLU A 54 -14.62 5.50 3.17
CA GLU A 54 -16.03 5.74 3.53
C GLU A 54 -16.31 7.17 3.99
N LYS A 55 -15.28 7.86 4.51
CA LYS A 55 -15.38 9.22 5.05
C LYS A 55 -14.71 10.24 4.16
N ASN A 56 -13.55 9.89 3.60
CA ASN A 56 -12.77 10.76 2.73
C ASN A 56 -12.13 9.94 1.60
N THR A 57 -12.49 10.25 0.36
CA THR A 57 -12.00 9.54 -0.84
C THR A 57 -10.73 10.14 -1.42
N ILE A 58 -10.25 11.29 -0.94
CA ILE A 58 -9.14 12.04 -1.54
C ILE A 58 -7.92 11.15 -1.85
N LEU A 59 -7.55 10.25 -0.95
CA LEU A 59 -6.42 9.34 -1.18
C LEU A 59 -6.73 8.25 -2.21
N LEU A 60 -7.94 7.69 -2.18
CA LEU A 60 -8.39 6.67 -3.13
C LEU A 60 -8.54 7.24 -4.55
N ASP A 61 -9.08 8.46 -4.68
CA ASP A 61 -9.36 9.14 -5.96
C ASP A 61 -8.09 9.35 -6.82
N ASN A 62 -6.91 9.23 -6.22
CA ASN A 62 -5.64 9.31 -6.94
C ASN A 62 -5.21 7.99 -7.59
N TYR A 63 -5.85 6.86 -7.27
CA TYR A 63 -5.40 5.53 -7.64
C TYR A 63 -6.47 4.71 -8.38
N GLU A 64 -6.07 3.98 -9.41
CA GLU A 64 -6.92 2.98 -10.06
C GLU A 64 -6.45 1.57 -9.67
N PHE A 65 -7.24 0.86 -8.88
CA PHE A 65 -6.90 -0.49 -8.43
C PHE A 65 -7.46 -1.55 -9.38
N PHE A 66 -6.64 -2.57 -9.65
CA PHE A 66 -7.03 -3.76 -10.41
C PHE A 66 -7.05 -4.99 -9.52
N ALA A 67 -8.06 -5.82 -9.68
CA ALA A 67 -8.09 -7.15 -9.07
C ALA A 67 -7.15 -8.07 -9.84
N MET A 68 -6.03 -8.44 -9.22
CA MET A 68 -4.99 -9.30 -9.80
C MET A 68 -4.80 -10.58 -8.97
N PRO A 69 -4.02 -11.59 -9.43
CA PRO A 69 -3.89 -12.87 -8.74
C PRO A 69 -3.44 -12.75 -7.27
N TYR A 70 -2.59 -11.77 -6.96
CA TYR A 70 -2.09 -11.50 -5.60
C TYR A 70 -2.82 -10.33 -4.91
N GLY A 71 -4.10 -10.12 -5.20
CA GLY A 71 -4.92 -9.09 -4.57
C GLY A 71 -5.08 -7.82 -5.41
N PRO A 72 -5.66 -6.74 -4.84
CA PRO A 72 -5.76 -5.41 -5.47
C PRO A 72 -4.39 -4.80 -5.75
N VAL A 73 -4.17 -4.24 -6.94
CA VAL A 73 -2.89 -3.63 -7.32
C VAL A 73 -3.16 -2.32 -8.05
N GLU A 74 -2.50 -1.25 -7.62
CA GLU A 74 -2.42 -0.02 -8.41
C GLU A 74 -1.30 -0.19 -9.45
N THR A 75 -1.68 -0.30 -10.72
CA THR A 75 -0.77 -0.77 -11.77
C THR A 75 0.28 0.27 -12.17
N THR A 76 0.01 1.56 -11.99
CA THR A 76 0.96 2.65 -12.28
C THR A 76 2.12 2.60 -11.30
N THR A 77 1.81 2.54 -10.00
CA THR A 77 2.78 2.37 -8.92
C THR A 77 3.55 1.06 -9.10
N TYR A 78 2.86 -0.04 -9.39
CA TYR A 78 3.54 -1.32 -9.61
C TYR A 78 4.53 -1.28 -10.77
N ALA A 79 4.10 -0.74 -11.92
CA ALA A 79 4.96 -0.60 -13.09
C ALA A 79 6.16 0.32 -12.80
N TYR A 80 5.92 1.41 -12.07
CA TYR A 80 6.96 2.35 -11.68
C TYR A 80 8.02 1.70 -10.78
N VAL A 81 7.60 1.04 -9.70
CA VAL A 81 8.50 0.37 -8.74
C VAL A 81 9.24 -0.79 -9.39
N ARG A 82 8.60 -1.54 -10.30
CA ARG A 82 9.23 -2.69 -10.96
C ARG A 82 10.28 -2.31 -12.00
N ASN A 83 10.11 -1.16 -12.66
CA ASN A 83 11.01 -0.71 -13.73
C ASN A 83 12.08 0.28 -13.24
N ASN A 84 11.90 0.88 -12.06
CA ASN A 84 12.83 1.85 -11.49
C ASN A 84 13.31 1.37 -10.12
N ASN A 85 14.47 0.71 -10.09
CA ASN A 85 15.05 0.24 -8.83
C ASN A 85 15.61 1.40 -7.98
N ASP A 86 15.97 2.53 -8.58
CA ASP A 86 16.40 3.75 -7.88
C ASP A 86 15.25 4.75 -7.90
N LEU A 87 14.38 4.65 -6.89
CA LEU A 87 13.44 5.73 -6.61
C LEU A 87 14.26 6.81 -5.94
N ILE A 88 14.09 8.08 -6.35
CA ILE A 88 14.87 9.23 -5.87
C ILE A 88 14.97 9.30 -4.33
N ASN A 89 14.23 8.54 -3.53
CA ASN A 89 14.32 8.51 -2.07
C ASN A 89 14.74 7.16 -1.47
N PHE A 90 14.66 6.07 -2.23
CA PHE A 90 14.92 4.72 -1.74
C PHE A 90 15.12 3.70 -2.87
N GLU A 91 15.91 2.66 -2.59
CA GLU A 91 16.06 1.49 -3.46
C GLU A 91 15.11 0.38 -2.99
N ILE A 92 14.27 -0.15 -3.88
CA ILE A 92 13.40 -1.31 -3.58
C ILE A 92 13.94 -2.55 -4.25
N SER A 93 14.05 -3.62 -3.47
CA SER A 93 14.29 -4.98 -3.96
C SER A 93 13.06 -5.87 -3.75
N ASN A 94 13.14 -7.11 -4.22
CA ASN A 94 12.10 -8.12 -3.96
C ASN A 94 11.96 -8.50 -2.47
N PHE A 95 12.89 -8.08 -1.60
CA PHE A 95 12.92 -8.52 -0.20
C PHE A 95 12.85 -7.36 0.80
N LYS A 96 13.41 -6.20 0.46
CA LYS A 96 13.49 -5.04 1.34
C LYS A 96 13.64 -3.72 0.61
N ILE A 97 13.46 -2.64 1.34
CA ILE A 97 13.74 -1.27 0.92
C ILE A 97 15.01 -0.74 1.61
N LYS A 98 15.76 0.14 0.95
CA LYS A 98 16.84 0.93 1.58
C LYS A 98 16.60 2.41 1.35
N PHE A 99 16.53 3.19 2.41
CA PHE A 99 16.41 4.65 2.33
C PHE A 99 17.79 5.30 2.28
N ASP A 100 17.94 6.28 1.38
CA ASP A 100 19.07 7.21 1.38
C ASP A 100 18.69 8.45 2.19
N SER A 101 19.33 8.63 3.34
CA SER A 101 19.05 9.72 4.28
C SER A 101 19.30 11.11 3.71
N ASN A 102 19.99 11.23 2.58
CA ASN A 102 20.33 12.52 1.97
C ASN A 102 19.26 13.05 1.00
N ARG A 103 18.20 12.28 0.74
CA ARG A 103 17.26 12.59 -0.35
C ARG A 103 15.89 13.05 0.15
N LEU A 104 15.50 14.27 -0.20
CA LEU A 104 14.26 14.90 0.21
C LEU A 104 13.03 14.28 -0.48
N LEU A 105 11.97 14.02 0.27
CA LEU A 105 10.69 13.58 -0.29
C LEU A 105 10.14 14.65 -1.25
N PRO A 106 9.41 14.22 -2.30
CA PRO A 106 8.73 15.15 -3.18
C PRO A 106 7.69 15.97 -2.41
N ASN A 107 7.44 17.20 -2.84
CA ASN A 107 6.35 18.00 -2.28
C ASN A 107 5.01 17.49 -2.84
N ILE A 108 4.04 17.26 -1.97
CA ILE A 108 2.63 17.01 -2.33
C ILE A 108 1.74 18.03 -1.63
N ASP A 109 0.48 18.12 -2.06
CA ASP A 109 -0.53 18.95 -1.42
C ASP A 109 -0.66 18.63 0.09
N GLU A 110 -0.86 19.66 0.91
CA GLU A 110 -0.91 19.51 2.37
C GLU A 110 -2.09 18.63 2.80
N ASP A 111 -3.25 18.76 2.15
CA ASP A 111 -4.43 17.93 2.46
C ASP A 111 -4.16 16.46 2.12
N LEU A 112 -3.46 16.20 1.00
CA LEU A 112 -3.03 14.84 0.65
C LEU A 112 -2.08 14.24 1.69
N LEU A 113 -1.10 15.02 2.16
CA LEU A 113 -0.16 14.58 3.18
C LEU A 113 -0.86 14.28 4.50
N VAL A 114 -1.81 15.13 4.90
CA VAL A 114 -2.65 14.93 6.08
C VAL A 114 -3.45 13.63 5.95
N GLU A 115 -4.04 13.35 4.80
CA GLU A 115 -4.83 12.13 4.59
C GLU A 115 -3.99 10.85 4.55
N VAL A 116 -2.76 10.90 4.02
CA VAL A 116 -1.81 9.78 4.12
C VAL A 116 -1.52 9.45 5.58
N LYS A 117 -1.16 10.46 6.38
CA LYS A 117 -0.85 10.31 7.81
C LYS A 117 -2.07 9.83 8.60
N ASN A 118 -3.24 10.38 8.33
CA ASN A 118 -4.50 9.99 8.97
C ASN A 118 -4.85 8.53 8.66
N SER A 119 -4.75 8.12 7.40
CA SER A 119 -5.04 6.74 6.98
C SER A 119 -4.11 5.72 7.65
N ILE A 120 -2.81 6.04 7.73
CA ILE A 120 -1.83 5.20 8.44
C ILE A 120 -2.12 5.16 9.94
N HIS A 121 -2.47 6.31 10.54
CA HIS A 121 -2.87 6.37 11.95
C HIS A 121 -4.08 5.47 12.23
N ILE A 122 -5.11 5.50 11.38
CA ILE A 122 -6.30 4.66 11.52
C ILE A 122 -5.95 3.17 11.41
N LEU A 123 -5.12 2.78 10.42
CA LEU A 123 -4.66 1.39 10.30
C LEU A 123 -3.92 0.94 11.56
N LYS A 124 -2.97 1.76 12.03
CA LYS A 124 -2.16 1.47 13.22
C LYS A 124 -3.01 1.33 14.48
N GLN A 125 -4.06 2.13 14.65
CA GLN A 125 -4.99 2.00 15.76
C GLN A 125 -5.84 0.73 15.69
N LYS A 126 -6.29 0.35 14.50
CA LYS A 126 -7.18 -0.80 14.31
C LYS A 126 -6.44 -2.14 14.30
N GLU A 127 -5.26 -2.20 13.71
CA GLU A 127 -4.42 -3.40 13.66
C GLU A 127 -2.93 -3.01 13.63
N PRO A 128 -2.29 -2.83 14.80
CA PRO A 128 -0.89 -2.42 14.89
C PRO A 128 0.08 -3.46 14.30
N ARG A 129 -0.31 -4.75 14.23
CA ARG A 129 0.53 -5.84 13.71
C ARG A 129 0.58 -5.87 12.18
N LEU A 130 -0.28 -5.10 11.50
CA LEU A 130 -0.35 -5.07 10.04
C LEU A 130 0.99 -4.68 9.39
N ILE A 131 1.77 -3.80 10.04
CA ILE A 131 3.06 -3.33 9.53
C ILE A 131 4.14 -4.43 9.52
N VAL A 132 4.05 -5.40 10.43
CA VAL A 132 4.99 -6.53 10.54
C VAL A 132 4.45 -7.81 9.91
N ALA A 133 3.24 -7.79 9.36
CA ALA A 133 2.73 -8.92 8.58
C ALA A 133 3.57 -9.12 7.32
N ASP A 134 3.85 -10.39 6.99
CA ASP A 134 4.55 -10.74 5.76
C ASP A 134 3.66 -10.49 4.53
N ALA A 135 4.28 -10.47 3.34
CA ALA A 135 3.58 -10.19 2.09
C ALA A 135 2.47 -11.20 1.78
N GLY A 136 2.62 -12.47 2.16
CA GLY A 136 1.62 -13.53 1.97
C GLY A 136 0.40 -13.30 2.85
N THR A 137 0.60 -13.03 4.13
CA THR A 137 -0.47 -12.66 5.07
C THR A 137 -1.27 -11.46 4.55
N LEU A 138 -0.60 -10.45 4.02
CA LEU A 138 -1.28 -9.28 3.43
C LEU A 138 -2.04 -9.60 2.14
N VAL A 139 -1.55 -10.55 1.32
CA VAL A 139 -2.28 -11.06 0.15
C VAL A 139 -3.56 -11.77 0.59
N ASP A 140 -3.46 -12.71 1.53
CA ASP A 140 -4.58 -13.50 2.03
C ASP A 140 -5.67 -12.61 2.63
N LEU A 141 -5.26 -11.57 3.36
CA LEU A 141 -6.15 -10.56 3.92
C LEU A 141 -6.85 -9.75 2.82
N SER A 142 -6.08 -9.28 1.81
CA SER A 142 -6.64 -8.54 0.68
C SER A 142 -7.60 -9.39 -0.18
N HIS A 143 -7.41 -10.71 -0.20
CA HIS A 143 -8.32 -11.64 -0.87
C HIS A 143 -9.66 -11.80 -0.16
N LYS A 144 -9.79 -11.39 1.10
CA LYS A 144 -11.08 -11.44 1.80
C LYS A 144 -12.05 -10.34 1.35
N TRP A 145 -11.55 -9.26 0.75
CA TRP A 145 -12.35 -8.14 0.27
C TRP A 145 -13.24 -8.56 -0.91
N ASN A 146 -14.52 -8.23 -0.84
CA ASN A 146 -15.50 -8.60 -1.86
C ASN A 146 -15.25 -7.88 -3.19
N CYS A 147 -14.79 -6.63 -3.16
CA CYS A 147 -14.42 -5.86 -4.34
C CYS A 147 -13.32 -6.59 -5.13
N TRP A 148 -12.34 -7.20 -4.45
CA TRP A 148 -11.34 -8.03 -5.11
C TRP A 148 -11.97 -9.33 -5.65
N LYS A 149 -12.68 -10.09 -4.80
CA LYS A 149 -13.28 -11.39 -5.18
C LYS A 149 -14.14 -11.28 -6.42
N LYS A 150 -15.03 -10.28 -6.45
CA LYS A 150 -15.95 -10.02 -7.56
C LYS A 150 -15.19 -9.70 -8.84
N ASN A 151 -14.32 -8.70 -8.81
CA ASN A 151 -13.65 -8.24 -10.03
C ASN A 151 -12.60 -9.23 -10.53
N TYR A 152 -11.94 -9.98 -9.64
CA TYR A 152 -11.08 -11.09 -10.07
C TYR A 152 -11.88 -12.22 -10.73
N ALA A 153 -13.05 -12.58 -10.18
CA ALA A 153 -13.94 -13.57 -10.80
C ALA A 153 -14.40 -13.13 -12.20
N ILE A 154 -14.73 -11.85 -12.39
CA ILE A 154 -15.05 -11.26 -13.71
C ILE A 154 -13.86 -11.41 -14.67
N ALA A 155 -12.64 -11.08 -14.22
CA ALA A 155 -11.44 -11.26 -15.03
C ALA A 155 -11.28 -12.72 -15.48
N ARG A 156 -11.44 -13.68 -14.55
CA ARG A 156 -11.33 -15.11 -14.85
C ARG A 156 -12.39 -15.61 -15.81
N ALA A 157 -13.64 -15.16 -15.67
CA ALA A 157 -14.72 -15.49 -16.60
C ALA A 157 -14.43 -15.00 -18.03
N GLN A 158 -13.66 -13.93 -18.17
CA GLN A 158 -13.20 -13.38 -19.46
C GLN A 158 -11.84 -13.94 -19.92
N SER A 159 -11.31 -14.98 -19.28
CA SER A 159 -9.96 -15.51 -19.53
C SER A 159 -8.83 -14.47 -19.40
N LYS A 160 -9.03 -13.45 -18.55
CA LYS A 160 -8.04 -12.42 -18.20
C LYS A 160 -7.45 -12.70 -16.81
N TYR A 161 -6.38 -11.97 -16.49
CA TYR A 161 -5.72 -12.00 -15.17
C TYR A 161 -5.94 -10.74 -14.35
N SER A 162 -6.63 -9.74 -14.90
CA SER A 162 -6.96 -8.51 -14.21
C SER A 162 -8.29 -7.91 -14.68
N SER A 163 -8.91 -7.16 -13.78
CA SER A 163 -10.06 -6.29 -14.05
C SER A 163 -9.99 -5.10 -13.11
N VAL A 164 -10.45 -3.92 -13.55
CA VAL A 164 -10.56 -2.73 -12.71
C VAL A 164 -11.48 -3.03 -11.53
N ILE A 165 -11.12 -2.56 -10.34
CA ILE A 165 -12.01 -2.53 -9.16
C ILE A 165 -12.59 -1.13 -9.10
N PRO A 166 -13.90 -0.95 -9.32
CA PRO A 166 -14.52 0.37 -9.20
C PRO A 166 -14.38 0.94 -7.78
N ASP A 167 -14.09 2.24 -7.64
CA ASP A 167 -13.86 2.87 -6.34
C ASP A 167 -15.06 2.73 -5.41
N ASN A 168 -16.28 2.82 -5.94
CA ASN A 168 -17.49 2.62 -5.15
C ASN A 168 -17.57 1.20 -4.55
N GLU A 169 -16.95 0.20 -5.17
CA GLU A 169 -16.86 -1.15 -4.58
C GLU A 169 -15.85 -1.20 -3.45
N ILE A 170 -14.73 -0.47 -3.54
CA ILE A 170 -13.75 -0.34 -2.45
C ILE A 170 -14.37 0.43 -1.29
N ILE A 171 -15.03 1.55 -1.57
CA ILE A 171 -15.70 2.42 -0.60
C ILE A 171 -16.76 1.66 0.18
N ASN A 172 -17.62 0.88 -0.50
CA ASN A 172 -18.73 0.18 0.14
C ASN A 172 -18.35 -1.22 0.68
N ASP A 173 -17.10 -1.68 0.53
CA ASP A 173 -16.68 -2.97 1.09
C ASP A 173 -16.43 -2.90 2.60
N ILE A 174 -16.52 -4.06 3.24
CA ILE A 174 -16.07 -4.24 4.62
C ILE A 174 -14.53 -4.13 4.63
N LYS A 175 -14.02 -3.20 5.44
CA LYS A 175 -12.57 -2.92 5.58
C LYS A 175 -11.88 -4.02 6.41
N ILE A 176 -11.59 -5.17 5.80
CA ILE A 176 -11.00 -6.32 6.48
C ILE A 176 -9.48 -6.12 6.62
N ILE A 177 -9.03 -5.85 7.85
CA ILE A 177 -7.61 -5.63 8.18
C ILE A 177 -7.11 -6.42 9.40
N ASN A 178 -7.96 -7.20 10.05
CA ASN A 178 -7.54 -8.05 11.18
C ASN A 178 -6.68 -9.20 10.65
N ILE A 179 -5.41 -9.24 11.03
CA ILE A 179 -4.45 -10.24 10.55
C ILE A 179 -4.80 -11.68 10.98
N ASP A 180 -5.58 -11.85 12.05
CA ASP A 180 -6.03 -13.18 12.51
C ASP A 180 -7.06 -13.81 11.55
N LEU A 181 -7.51 -13.07 10.54
CA LEU A 181 -8.40 -13.53 9.48
C LEU A 181 -7.67 -13.98 8.21
N ALA A 182 -6.36 -13.77 8.09
CA ALA A 182 -5.57 -14.16 6.91
C ALA A 182 -5.68 -15.68 6.65
#